data_AF-A0A7S2T285-F1
#
_entry.id   AF-A0A7S2T285-F1
#
_cell.length_a   1.000
_cell.length_b   1.000
_cell.length_c   1.000
_cell.angle_alpha   90.00
_cell.angle_beta   90.00
_cell.angle_gamma   90.00
#
_symmetry.space_group_name_H-M   'P 1'
#
loop_
_entity.id
_entity.type
_entity.pdbx_description
1 polymer ?
#
loop_
_entity_poly.entity_id
_entity_poly.type
_entity_poly.pdbx_seq_one_letter_code
_entity_poly.pdbx_strand_id
1 'polypeptide(L)'
;CVGAWDEYSQCKYVEDLHANDRCRVFKVSTPEANNGHKCLHPHNITECTMSECSQPVDCLGSWTEYGACNYESLDHENERCRMYNVTRVAEYNGMQCLHKDQERHCTKGGC
;
A
#
# COMPACT_ATOMS: atom_id res chain seq x y z
N CYS A 1 2.09 -40.97 -2.94
CA CYS A 1 2.85 -39.86 -2.33
C CYS A 1 1.99 -39.21 -1.26
N VAL A 2 2.54 -38.82 -0.11
CA VAL A 2 1.83 -38.10 0.97
C VAL A 2 2.47 -36.74 1.14
N GLY A 3 1.66 -35.69 1.10
CA GLY A 3 2.10 -34.33 1.36
C GLY A 3 0.95 -33.48 1.88
N ALA A 4 1.30 -32.41 2.59
CA ALA A 4 0.35 -31.47 3.18
C ALA A 4 0.87 -30.04 3.03
N TRP A 5 -0.07 -29.10 3.01
CA TRP A 5 0.24 -27.69 3.18
C TRP A 5 0.58 -27.40 4.64
N ASP A 6 1.57 -26.56 4.87
CA ASP A 6 1.74 -25.95 6.19
C ASP A 6 0.77 -24.79 6.43
N GLU A 7 0.82 -24.25 7.63
CA GLU A 7 0.06 -23.06 8.00
C GLU A 7 0.52 -21.84 7.20
N TYR A 8 -0.43 -20.95 6.90
CA TYR A 8 -0.09 -19.68 6.28
C TYR A 8 0.85 -18.87 7.19
N SER A 9 1.83 -18.22 6.57
CA SER A 9 2.68 -17.23 7.22
C SER A 9 1.86 -16.04 7.71
N GLN A 10 2.49 -15.18 8.51
CA GLN A 10 1.95 -13.84 8.75
C GLN A 10 1.88 -13.06 7.43
N CYS A 11 0.99 -12.06 7.40
CA CYS A 11 0.91 -11.14 6.27
C CYS A 11 2.20 -10.34 6.15
N LYS A 12 2.71 -10.21 4.93
CA LYS A 12 3.87 -9.40 4.58
C LYS A 12 3.52 -8.47 3.43
N TYR A 13 4.17 -7.31 3.39
CA TYR A 13 4.05 -6.39 2.27
C TYR A 13 4.95 -6.81 1.11
N VAL A 14 4.39 -6.82 -0.10
CA VAL A 14 5.08 -7.12 -1.35
C VAL A 14 5.15 -5.84 -2.17
N GLU A 15 6.34 -5.24 -2.21
CA GLU A 15 6.58 -3.94 -2.85
C GLU A 15 6.16 -3.91 -4.33
N ASP A 16 6.55 -4.93 -5.09
CA ASP A 16 6.25 -5.01 -6.53
C ASP A 16 4.76 -5.06 -6.87
N LEU A 17 3.95 -5.56 -5.94
CA LEU A 17 2.49 -5.68 -6.11
C LEU A 17 1.72 -4.60 -5.37
N HIS A 18 2.41 -3.78 -4.56
CA HIS A 18 1.79 -2.86 -3.61
C HIS A 18 0.63 -3.54 -2.84
N ALA A 19 0.89 -4.73 -2.29
CA ALA A 19 -0.13 -5.58 -1.69
C ALA A 19 0.43 -6.32 -0.47
N ASN A 20 -0.44 -6.70 0.45
CA ASN A 20 -0.08 -7.55 1.58
C ASN A 20 -0.52 -8.99 1.29
N ASP A 21 0.39 -9.95 1.34
CA ASP A 21 0.11 -11.37 1.12
C ASP A 21 0.60 -12.26 2.25
N ARG A 22 0.06 -13.47 2.33
CA ARG A 22 0.56 -14.53 3.18
C ARG A 22 0.77 -15.78 2.35
N CYS A 23 1.80 -16.55 2.67
CA CYS A 23 2.19 -17.71 1.88
C CYS A 23 2.22 -18.97 2.72
N ARG A 24 2.02 -20.12 2.08
CA ARG A 24 2.20 -21.45 2.64
C ARG A 24 3.00 -22.31 1.66
N VAL A 25 3.59 -23.38 2.16
CA VAL A 25 4.47 -24.29 1.41
C VAL A 25 3.92 -25.70 1.49
N PHE A 26 3.87 -26.38 0.35
CA PHE A 26 3.50 -27.79 0.30
C PHE A 26 4.71 -28.68 0.61
N LYS A 27 4.60 -29.50 1.65
CA LYS A 27 5.66 -30.42 2.07
C LYS A 27 5.22 -31.86 1.83
N VAL A 28 5.96 -32.54 0.96
CA VAL A 28 5.87 -34.00 0.75
C VAL A 28 6.60 -34.71 1.88
N SER A 29 5.87 -35.42 2.72
CA SER A 29 6.41 -36.24 3.81
C SER A 29 6.78 -37.66 3.35
N THR A 30 6.14 -38.15 2.30
CA THR A 30 6.45 -39.46 1.71
C THR A 30 6.45 -39.37 0.18
N PRO A 31 7.61 -39.50 -0.48
CA PRO A 31 7.69 -39.41 -1.94
C PRO A 31 6.95 -40.57 -2.62
N GLU A 32 6.74 -40.46 -3.93
CA GLU A 32 6.29 -41.60 -4.71
C GLU A 32 7.34 -42.71 -4.73
N ALA A 33 6.89 -43.96 -4.61
CA ALA A 33 7.74 -45.15 -4.69
C ALA A 33 6.98 -46.27 -5.44
N ASN A 34 7.73 -47.16 -6.10
CA ASN A 34 7.23 -48.40 -6.73
C ASN A 34 5.93 -48.22 -7.55
N ASN A 35 5.95 -47.37 -8.58
CA ASN A 35 4.78 -47.09 -9.43
C ASN A 35 3.57 -46.43 -8.71
N GLY A 36 3.75 -45.92 -7.49
CA GLY A 36 2.70 -45.17 -6.78
C GLY A 36 2.40 -43.80 -7.40
N HIS A 37 1.24 -43.22 -7.05
CA HIS A 37 0.82 -41.92 -7.57
C HIS A 37 1.72 -40.76 -7.12
N LYS A 38 2.02 -39.86 -8.07
CA LYS A 38 2.60 -38.53 -7.86
C LYS A 38 1.78 -37.73 -6.85
N CYS A 39 2.46 -36.89 -6.06
CA CYS A 39 1.76 -35.91 -5.23
C CYS A 39 1.04 -34.89 -6.12
N LEU A 40 -0.08 -34.33 -5.64
CA LEU A 40 -0.81 -33.25 -6.33
C LEU A 40 0.09 -32.05 -6.62
N HIS A 41 1.00 -31.75 -5.68
CA HIS A 41 1.91 -30.61 -5.76
C HIS A 41 3.37 -31.06 -5.60
N PRO A 42 4.32 -30.36 -6.25
CA PRO A 42 5.75 -30.56 -6.02
C PRO A 42 6.13 -30.28 -4.56
N HIS A 43 7.17 -30.97 -4.07
CA HIS A 43 7.75 -30.63 -2.77
C HIS A 43 8.31 -29.21 -2.79
N ASN A 44 8.05 -28.43 -1.75
CA ASN A 44 8.45 -27.02 -1.58
C ASN A 44 7.84 -26.04 -2.60
N ILE A 45 6.69 -26.35 -3.20
CA ILE A 45 5.96 -25.30 -3.91
C ILE A 45 5.34 -24.33 -2.91
N THR A 46 5.45 -23.03 -3.20
CA THR A 46 4.86 -21.96 -2.40
C THR A 46 3.60 -21.44 -3.07
N GLU A 47 2.56 -21.26 -2.28
CA GLU A 47 1.32 -20.60 -2.68
C GLU A 47 1.08 -19.39 -1.79
N CYS A 48 0.82 -18.23 -2.41
CA CYS A 48 0.54 -16.98 -1.71
C CYS A 48 -0.88 -16.51 -1.99
N THR A 49 -1.50 -15.85 -1.02
CA THR A 49 -2.83 -15.25 -1.15
C THR A 49 -2.88 -13.91 -0.41
N MET A 50 -3.67 -12.99 -0.96
CA MET A 50 -3.99 -11.71 -0.31
C MET A 50 -5.18 -11.82 0.66
N SER A 51 -5.84 -12.98 0.68
CA SER A 51 -7.01 -13.21 1.53
C SER A 51 -6.63 -13.13 3.00
N GLU A 52 -7.50 -12.51 3.80
CA GLU A 52 -7.30 -12.30 5.24
C GLU A 52 -6.09 -11.42 5.60
N CYS A 53 -5.48 -10.75 4.61
CA CYS A 53 -4.50 -9.69 4.82
C CYS A 53 -5.15 -8.33 4.56
N SER A 54 -5.04 -7.41 5.51
CA SER A 54 -5.46 -6.01 5.29
C SER A 54 -4.58 -5.41 4.21
N GLN A 55 -5.19 -4.91 3.12
CA GLN A 55 -4.43 -4.40 1.98
C GLN A 55 -3.96 -2.96 2.21
N PRO A 56 -2.86 -2.55 1.58
CA PRO A 56 -2.38 -1.17 1.63
C PRO A 56 -3.49 -0.18 1.23
N VAL A 57 -3.66 0.85 2.05
CA VAL A 57 -4.56 1.96 1.77
C VAL A 57 -3.71 3.19 1.56
N ASP A 58 -3.56 3.64 0.32
CA ASP A 58 -2.78 4.85 0.03
C ASP A 58 -3.45 6.11 0.55
N CYS A 59 -2.64 7.10 0.89
CA CYS A 59 -3.15 8.41 1.23
C CYS A 59 -3.80 9.06 0.00
N LEU A 60 -4.95 9.70 0.19
CA LEU A 60 -5.57 10.54 -0.82
C LEU A 60 -5.67 11.95 -0.24
N GLY A 61 -5.10 12.91 -0.94
CA GLY A 61 -5.21 14.31 -0.61
C GLY A 61 -5.08 15.18 -1.84
N SER A 62 -5.69 16.36 -1.77
CA SER A 62 -5.68 17.31 -2.86
C SER A 62 -5.55 18.74 -2.35
N TRP A 63 -4.99 19.58 -3.21
CA TRP A 63 -4.99 21.01 -3.00
C TRP A 63 -6.39 21.57 -3.25
N THR A 64 -6.85 22.45 -2.36
CA THR A 64 -8.02 23.28 -2.63
C THR A 64 -7.72 24.26 -3.77
N GLU A 65 -8.79 24.83 -4.32
CA GLU A 65 -8.65 26.05 -5.12
C GLU A 65 -7.94 27.14 -4.30
N TYR A 66 -7.23 28.01 -5.02
CA TYR A 66 -6.68 29.19 -4.39
C TYR A 66 -7.79 30.15 -4.00
N GLY A 67 -7.63 30.76 -2.83
CA GLY A 67 -8.45 31.90 -2.41
C GLY A 67 -8.20 33.15 -3.27
N ALA A 68 -8.93 34.20 -2.95
CA ALA A 68 -8.73 35.52 -3.55
C ALA A 68 -7.35 36.10 -3.20
N CYS A 69 -6.87 37.03 -4.04
CA CYS A 69 -5.67 37.80 -3.74
C CYS A 69 -5.91 38.68 -2.50
N ASN A 70 -4.96 38.66 -1.58
CA ASN A 70 -4.93 39.50 -0.40
C ASN A 70 -3.60 40.25 -0.33
N TYR A 71 -3.65 41.51 0.11
CA TYR A 71 -2.47 42.33 0.29
C TYR A 71 -1.77 41.94 1.61
N GLU A 72 -0.52 41.51 1.52
CA GLU A 72 0.30 41.20 2.67
C GLU A 72 1.15 42.42 3.05
N SER A 73 0.85 43.00 4.22
CA SER A 73 1.44 44.27 4.64
C SER A 73 2.91 44.18 5.04
N LEU A 74 3.40 42.97 5.35
CA LEU A 74 4.78 42.74 5.77
C LEU A 74 5.74 42.79 4.58
N ASP A 75 5.37 42.11 3.50
CA ASP A 75 6.16 42.04 2.27
C ASP A 75 5.78 43.13 1.25
N HIS A 76 4.74 43.91 1.52
CA HIS A 76 4.16 44.91 0.62
C HIS A 76 3.72 44.34 -0.74
N GLU A 77 3.26 43.10 -0.77
CA GLU A 77 2.92 42.37 -1.99
C GLU A 77 1.56 41.66 -1.88
N ASN A 78 0.93 41.35 -3.02
CA ASN A 78 -0.31 40.58 -3.04
C ASN A 78 -0.01 39.08 -3.15
N GLU A 79 -0.66 38.27 -2.32
CA GLU A 79 -0.58 36.81 -2.40
C GLU A 79 -1.96 36.15 -2.40
N ARG A 80 -2.03 34.95 -2.96
CA ARG A 80 -3.17 34.03 -2.85
C ARG A 80 -2.71 32.70 -2.31
N CYS A 81 -3.52 32.11 -1.42
CA CYS A 81 -3.18 30.86 -0.74
C CYS A 81 -4.19 29.76 -1.00
N ARG A 82 -3.75 28.51 -0.84
CA ARG A 82 -4.56 27.31 -0.86
C ARG A 82 -4.12 26.37 0.27
N MET A 83 -4.95 25.37 0.57
CA MET A 83 -4.64 24.37 1.59
C MET A 83 -4.63 22.97 0.98
N TYR A 84 -3.80 22.09 1.52
CA TYR A 84 -3.85 20.67 1.19
C TYR A 84 -4.80 19.97 2.16
N ASN A 85 -5.76 19.20 1.63
CA ASN A 85 -6.74 18.46 2.41
C ASN A 85 -6.52 16.96 2.19
N VAL A 86 -6.26 16.22 3.27
CA VAL A 86 -6.16 14.76 3.25
C VAL A 86 -7.54 14.17 3.49
N THR A 87 -8.11 13.53 2.46
CA THR A 87 -9.42 12.89 2.52
C THR A 87 -9.35 11.41 2.90
N ARG A 88 -8.20 10.77 2.70
CA ARG A 88 -7.92 9.41 3.16
C ARG A 88 -6.50 9.35 3.70
N VAL A 89 -6.35 8.93 4.96
CA VAL A 89 -5.03 8.69 5.56
C VAL A 89 -4.49 7.35 5.09
N ALA A 90 -3.17 7.24 4.98
CA ALA A 90 -2.54 5.98 4.61
C ALA A 90 -2.55 4.95 5.75
N GLU A 91 -2.88 3.70 5.44
CA GLU A 91 -2.90 2.58 6.38
C GLU A 91 -2.31 1.30 5.75
N TYR A 92 -1.96 0.32 6.60
CA TYR A 92 -1.51 -1.02 6.19
C TYR A 92 -0.39 -1.07 5.13
N ASN A 93 0.65 -0.25 5.30
CA ASN A 93 1.75 -0.06 4.34
C ASN A 93 1.38 0.73 3.07
N GLY A 94 0.26 1.46 3.07
CA GLY A 94 -0.08 2.42 2.03
C GLY A 94 0.88 3.60 1.99
N MET A 95 0.99 4.20 0.81
CA MET A 95 1.85 5.34 0.54
C MET A 95 1.33 6.61 1.24
N GLN A 96 2.21 7.31 1.94
CA GLN A 96 1.87 8.57 2.60
C GLN A 96 1.62 9.69 1.58
N CYS A 97 0.78 10.67 1.94
CA CYS A 97 0.61 11.87 1.12
C CYS A 97 1.91 12.67 1.07
N LEU A 98 2.16 13.37 -0.04
CA LEU A 98 3.33 14.22 -0.19
C LEU A 98 3.30 15.45 0.74
N HIS A 99 2.10 15.94 1.03
CA HIS A 99 1.84 17.11 1.85
C HIS A 99 1.07 16.72 3.11
N LYS A 100 1.27 17.50 4.17
CA LYS A 100 0.53 17.30 5.42
C LYS A 100 -0.89 17.82 5.28
N ASP A 101 -1.80 17.24 6.06
CA ASP A 101 -3.14 17.80 6.16
C ASP A 101 -3.09 19.24 6.68
N GLN A 102 -3.92 20.10 6.08
CA GLN A 102 -3.97 21.54 6.32
C GLN A 102 -2.66 22.29 6.02
N GLU A 103 -1.77 21.71 5.20
CA GLU A 103 -0.58 22.42 4.73
C GLU A 103 -1.02 23.63 3.89
N ARG A 104 -0.63 24.84 4.32
CA ARG A 104 -0.92 26.09 3.62
C ARG A 104 0.20 26.38 2.62
N HIS A 105 -0.18 26.67 1.39
CA HIS A 105 0.74 27.13 0.35
C HIS A 105 0.24 28.44 -0.25
N CYS A 106 1.12 29.44 -0.29
CA CYS A 106 0.83 30.77 -0.82
C CYS A 106 1.73 31.09 -2.01
N THR A 107 1.20 31.83 -2.97
CA THR A 107 1.94 32.30 -4.14
C THR A 107 1.56 33.72 -4.49
N LYS A 108 2.53 34.44 -5.04
CA LYS A 108 2.39 35.81 -5.56
C LYS A 108 1.95 35.83 -7.03
N GLY A 109 2.04 34.70 -7.73
CA GLY A 109 1.67 34.62 -9.15
C GLY A 109 0.15 34.59 -9.37
N GLY A 110 -0.31 35.37 -10.36
CA GLY A 110 -1.75 35.45 -10.70
C GLY A 110 -2.53 36.39 -9.77
N CYS A 111 -1.80 37.09 -8.91
CA CYS A 111 -2.06 38.45 -8.44
C CYS A 111 -1.03 39.36 -9.14
#